data_AF-A0A1G3MB23-F1
#
_entry.id   AF-A0A1G3MB23-F1
#
_cell.length_a   1.000
_cell.length_b   1.000
_cell.length_c   1.000
_cell.angle_alpha   90.00
_cell.angle_beta   90.00
_cell.angle_gamma   90.00
#
_symmetry.space_group_name_H-M   'P 1'
#
loop_
_entity.id
_entity.type
_entity.pdbx_description
1 polymer ?
#
loop_
_entity_poly.entity_id
_entity_poly.type
_entity_poly.pdbx_seq_one_letter_code
_entity_poly.pdbx_strand_id
1 'polypeptide(L)'
;MKHLFCDVCKKEISDPIPTRTSFHIREFDLCESCRDDLEIALKATVRTKKPFDFMWYDKLRVDLIQEGIKKNRIVLAKALS
;
A
#
# COMPACT_ATOMS: atom_id res chain seq x y z
N MET A 1 7.22 -12.39 -21.86
CA MET A 1 6.33 -12.12 -20.71
C MET A 1 6.85 -10.86 -20.04
N LYS A 2 5.99 -9.90 -19.66
CA LYS A 2 6.45 -8.70 -18.95
C LYS A 2 6.68 -9.05 -17.49
N HIS A 3 7.91 -8.92 -17.03
CA HIS A 3 8.24 -8.99 -15.61
C HIS A 3 7.69 -7.74 -14.93
N LEU A 4 6.73 -7.90 -14.01
CA LEU A 4 6.17 -6.82 -13.21
C LEU A 4 6.83 -6.84 -11.84
N PHE A 5 7.21 -5.69 -11.32
CA PHE A 5 7.86 -5.57 -10.02
C PHE A 5 7.01 -4.74 -9.08
N CYS A 6 7.00 -5.09 -7.80
CA CYS A 6 6.37 -4.28 -6.77
C CYS A 6 7.22 -3.03 -6.50
N ASP A 7 6.62 -1.85 -6.59
CA ASP A 7 7.30 -0.58 -6.35
C ASP A 7 7.81 -0.43 -4.92
N VAL A 8 7.15 -1.08 -3.96
CA VAL A 8 7.54 -1.02 -2.54
C VAL A 8 8.69 -1.99 -2.24
N CYS A 9 8.47 -3.30 -2.36
CA CYS A 9 9.48 -4.28 -1.92
C CYS A 9 10.48 -4.68 -3.01
N LYS A 10 10.33 -4.16 -4.24
CA LYS A 10 11.18 -4.45 -5.41
C LYS A 10 11.23 -5.92 -5.82
N LYS A 11 10.37 -6.76 -5.25
CA LYS A 11 10.22 -8.17 -5.63
C LYS A 11 9.41 -8.28 -6.90
N GLU A 12 9.73 -9.28 -7.71
CA GLU A 12 8.95 -9.65 -8.88
C GLU A 12 7.56 -10.15 -8.46
N ILE A 13 6.53 -9.74 -9.21
CA ILE A 13 5.17 -10.22 -9.08
C ILE A 13 5.01 -11.41 -10.02
N SER A 14 5.13 -12.61 -9.47
CA SER A 14 4.91 -13.85 -10.20
C SER A 14 3.44 -13.97 -10.61
N ASP A 15 3.19 -14.29 -11.88
CA ASP A 15 1.85 -14.44 -12.46
C ASP A 15 0.93 -13.23 -12.15
N PRO A 16 1.21 -12.04 -12.73
CA PRO A 16 0.50 -10.81 -12.42
C PRO A 16 -0.94 -10.86 -12.97
N ILE A 17 -1.87 -11.28 -12.12
CA ILE A 17 -3.30 -11.24 -12.32
C ILE A 17 -3.80 -9.95 -11.67
N PRO A 18 -4.30 -8.97 -12.45
CA PRO A 18 -4.85 -7.73 -11.92
C PRO A 18 -5.89 -8.02 -10.85
N THR A 19 -5.86 -7.27 -9.76
CA THR A 19 -6.77 -7.37 -8.60
C THR A 19 -6.64 -8.63 -7.74
N ARG A 20 -5.76 -9.58 -8.11
CA ARG A 20 -5.43 -10.76 -7.28
C ARG A 20 -3.99 -10.74 -6.79
N THR A 21 -3.03 -10.68 -7.70
CA THR A 21 -1.60 -10.76 -7.38
C THR A 21 -0.86 -9.48 -7.74
N SER A 22 -1.39 -8.69 -8.69
CA SER A 22 -0.95 -7.33 -9.00
C SER A 22 -2.03 -6.29 -8.71
N PHE A 23 -1.64 -5.23 -8.01
CA PHE A 23 -2.53 -4.15 -7.60
C PHE A 23 -1.97 -2.81 -8.06
N HIS A 24 -2.68 -2.17 -8.97
CA HIS A 24 -2.33 -0.84 -9.46
C HIS A 24 -3.07 0.22 -8.66
N ILE A 25 -2.33 1.09 -7.96
CA ILE A 25 -2.86 2.20 -7.17
C ILE A 25 -2.24 3.49 -7.70
N ARG A 26 -3.03 4.27 -8.44
CA ARG A 26 -2.61 5.50 -9.12
C ARG A 26 -1.46 5.27 -10.09
N GLU A 27 -0.22 5.51 -9.67
CA GLU A 27 1.00 5.29 -10.46
C GLU A 27 1.86 4.13 -9.93
N PHE A 28 1.43 3.44 -8.87
CA PHE A 28 2.20 2.41 -8.17
C PHE A 28 1.65 1.01 -8.43
N ASP A 29 2.55 0.09 -8.73
CA ASP A 29 2.29 -1.34 -8.80
C ASP A 29 2.72 -2.04 -7.51
N LEU A 30 1.79 -2.74 -6.88
CA LEU A 30 2.00 -3.44 -5.62
C LEU A 30 1.75 -4.94 -5.79
N CYS A 31 2.58 -5.74 -5.13
CA CYS A 31 2.27 -7.14 -4.89
C CYS A 31 1.21 -7.27 -3.78
N GLU A 32 0.58 -8.43 -3.72
CA GLU A 32 -0.42 -8.79 -2.70
C GLU A 32 0.03 -8.45 -1.27
N SER A 33 1.23 -8.90 -0.86
CA SER A 33 1.73 -8.64 0.50
C SER A 33 1.84 -7.14 0.86
N CYS A 34 2.41 -6.32 -0.02
CA CYS A 34 2.52 -4.88 0.23
C CYS A 34 1.16 -4.19 0.21
N ARG A 35 0.23 -4.67 -0.62
CA ARG A 35 -1.14 -4.16 -0.63
C ARG A 35 -1.86 -4.49 0.68
N ASP A 36 -1.70 -5.70 1.21
CA ASP A 36 -2.35 -6.12 2.45
C ASP A 36 -1.81 -5.35 3.66
N ASP A 37 -0.50 -5.15 3.74
CA ASP A 37 0.10 -4.31 4.78
C ASP A 37 -0.40 -2.86 4.69
N LEU A 38 -0.56 -2.32 3.47
CA LEU A 38 -1.12 -0.98 3.25
C LEU A 38 -2.57 -0.90 3.76
N GLU A 39 -3.41 -1.87 3.45
CA GLU A 39 -4.81 -1.92 3.93
C GLU A 39 -4.88 -1.98 5.46
N ILE A 40 -3.98 -2.73 6.10
CA ILE A 40 -3.91 -2.81 7.58
C ILE A 40 -3.53 -1.43 8.15
N ALA A 41 -2.49 -0.79 7.62
CA ALA A 41 -2.04 0.53 8.06
C ALA A 41 -3.12 1.61 7.88
N LEU A 42 -3.83 1.58 6.75
CA LEU A 42 -4.96 2.47 6.47
C LEU A 42 -6.10 2.25 7.46
N LYS A 43 -6.55 1.01 7.66
CA LYS A 43 -7.66 0.70 8.59
C LYS A 43 -7.35 1.15 10.01
N ALA A 44 -6.13 0.94 10.50
CA ALA A 44 -5.73 1.39 11.83
C ALA A 44 -5.85 2.92 11.98
N THR A 45 -5.43 3.67 10.96
CA THR A 45 -5.40 5.14 10.99
C THR A 45 -6.79 5.75 10.74
N VAL A 46 -7.58 5.19 9.83
CA VAL A 46 -8.92 5.69 9.50
C VAL A 46 -9.89 5.52 10.68
N ARG A 47 -9.79 4.43 11.43
CA ARG A 47 -10.67 4.17 12.60
C ARG A 47 -10.57 5.25 13.67
N THR A 48 -9.42 5.91 13.80
CA THR A 48 -9.19 6.95 14.82
C THR A 48 -9.49 8.36 14.32
N LYS A 49 -9.65 8.57 13.01
CA LYS A 49 -9.93 9.88 12.41
C LYS A 49 -11.43 10.18 12.39
N LYS A 50 -11.87 11.18 13.17
CA LYS A 50 -13.22 11.76 13.13
C LYS A 50 -13.17 13.30 13.08
N PRO A 51 -13.92 13.96 12.19
CA PRO A 51 -14.71 13.38 11.09
C PRO A 51 -13.81 12.73 10.02
N PHE A 52 -14.39 11.78 9.27
CA PHE A 52 -13.72 11.18 8.11
C PHE A 52 -13.63 12.20 6.96
N ASP A 53 -12.49 12.22 6.26
CA ASP A 53 -12.23 13.06 5.11
C ASP A 53 -11.62 12.18 3.99
N PHE A 54 -12.28 12.17 2.83
CA PHE A 54 -11.86 11.37 1.69
C PHE A 54 -10.56 11.88 1.05
N MET A 55 -10.37 13.19 0.96
CA MET A 55 -9.14 13.79 0.41
C MET A 55 -7.94 13.47 1.30
N TRP A 56 -8.15 13.51 2.62
CA TRP A 56 -7.15 13.07 3.58
C TRP A 56 -6.83 11.57 3.42
N TYR A 57 -7.84 10.71 3.24
CA TYR A 57 -7.63 9.27 3.07
C TYR A 57 -6.82 8.94 1.80
N ASP A 58 -7.13 9.57 0.67
CA ASP A 58 -6.37 9.34 -0.57
C ASP A 58 -4.92 9.82 -0.41
N LYS A 59 -4.71 10.98 0.22
CA LYS A 59 -3.37 11.47 0.55
C LYS A 59 -2.62 10.51 1.47
N LEU A 60 -3.25 10.04 2.55
CA LEU A 60 -2.66 9.09 3.49
C LEU A 60 -2.21 7.80 2.77
N ARG A 61 -3.03 7.28 1.85
CA ARG A 61 -2.71 6.09 1.06
C ARG A 61 -1.44 6.29 0.22
N VAL A 62 -1.34 7.42 -0.48
CA VAL A 62 -0.14 7.76 -1.27
C VAL A 62 1.07 7.96 -0.38
N ASP A 63 0.92 8.70 0.73
CA ASP A 63 2.01 8.97 1.68
C ASP A 63 2.58 7.66 2.25
N LEU A 64 1.72 6.70 2.62
CA LEU A 64 2.15 5.39 3.11
C LEU A 64 2.89 4.57 2.05
N ILE A 65 2.45 4.61 0.79
CA ILE A 65 3.15 3.94 -0.32
C ILE A 65 4.52 4.58 -0.53
N GLN A 66 4.60 5.91 -0.63
CA GLN A 66 5.86 6.62 -0.85
C GLN A 66 6.85 6.39 0.30
N GLU A 67 6.39 6.39 1.55
CA GLU A 67 7.21 6.01 2.70
C GLU A 67 7.64 4.55 2.64
N GLY A 68 6.76 3.67 2.17
CA GLY A 68 7.06 2.26 1.97
C GLY A 68 8.15 2.02 0.93
N ILE A 69 8.12 2.76 -0.18
CA ILE A 69 9.14 2.71 -1.23
C ILE A 69 10.52 3.06 -0.66
N LYS A 70 10.61 4.14 0.15
CA LYS A 70 11.88 4.54 0.79
C LYS A 70 12.45 3.48 1.73
N LYS A 71 11.57 2.70 2.36
CA LYS A 71 11.91 1.70 3.39
C LYS A 71 11.93 0.26 2.87
N ASN A 72 11.62 0.06 1.59
CA ASN A 72 11.37 -1.23 0.95
C ASN A 72 10.30 -2.12 1.65
N ARG A 73 9.40 -1.52 2.43
CA ARG A 73 8.31 -2.20 3.15
C ARG A 73 7.25 -1.21 3.62
N ILE A 74 5.99 -1.61 3.64
CA ILE A 74 4.94 -0.81 4.31
C ILE A 74 5.16 -0.89 5.82
N VAL A 75 5.34 0.26 6.46
CA VAL A 75 5.40 0.32 7.93
C VAL A 75 3.97 0.33 8.43
N LEU A 76 3.55 -0.77 9.05
CA LEU A 76 2.33 -0.79 9.83
C LEU A 76 2.46 0.28 10.91
N ALA A 77 1.53 1.23 10.92
CA ALA A 77 1.37 2.12 12.06
C ALA A 77 1.14 1.21 13.26
N LYS A 78 2.19 0.96 14.05
CA LYS A 78 2.13 0.23 15.29
C LYS A 78 1.02 0.92 16.05
N ALA A 79 -0.09 0.22 16.30
CA ALA A 79 -1.20 0.74 17.05
C ALA A 79 -0.60 1.45 18.26
N LEU A 80 -0.72 2.78 18.30
CA LEU A 80 -0.31 3.58 19.45
C LEU A 80 -1.17 3.01 20.58
N SER A 81 -0.51 2.18 21.38
CA SER A 81 -0.97 1.62 22.64
C SER A 81 -1.39 2.74 23.58
#